data_AF-A0AAD8KQ20-F1
#
_entry.id   AF-A0AAD8KQ20-F1
#
_cell.length_a   1.000
_cell.length_b   1.000
_cell.length_c   1.000
_cell.angle_alpha   90.00
_cell.angle_beta   90.00
_cell.angle_gamma   90.00
#
_symmetry.space_group_name_H-M   'P 1'
#
loop_
_entity.id
_entity.type
_entity.pdbx_description
1 polymer ?
#
loop_
_entity_poly.entity_id
_entity_poly.type
_entity_poly.pdbx_seq_one_letter_code
_entity_poly.pdbx_strand_id
1 'polypeptide(L)'
;MSSSGNDPRQPSTAKPYKPQPVHPDNLPIDYSGFIAIIFGVAGVMFRYKLGSWLALIFCAQSLANMKNIETDLKQISTAFMFAVMGMVTNYLSPARGVKT
;
A
#
# COMPACT_ATOMS: atom_id res chain seq x y z
N MET A 1 22.11 -7.35 -41.26
CA MET A 1 20.68 -7.37 -40.92
C MET A 1 20.33 -5.98 -40.39
N SER A 2 19.70 -5.15 -41.21
CA SER A 2 19.31 -3.78 -40.86
C SER A 2 18.15 -3.78 -39.87
N SER A 3 18.22 -2.91 -38.87
CA SER A 3 17.26 -2.72 -37.80
C SER A 3 15.92 -2.16 -38.31
N SER A 4 15.06 -3.02 -38.87
CA SER A 4 13.71 -2.66 -39.35
C SER A 4 12.67 -2.51 -38.21
N GLY A 5 13.08 -2.00 -37.05
CA GLY A 5 12.33 -2.19 -35.80
C GLY A 5 11.54 -0.98 -35.29
N ASN A 6 11.95 0.25 -35.60
CA ASN A 6 11.33 1.49 -35.10
C ASN A 6 11.92 2.67 -35.89
N ASP A 7 11.47 2.91 -37.12
CA ASP A 7 11.87 4.13 -37.84
C ASP A 7 11.02 5.31 -37.31
N PRO A 8 11.62 6.35 -36.68
CA PRO A 8 10.89 7.51 -36.18
C PRO A 8 10.11 8.26 -37.26
N ARG A 9 10.44 8.03 -38.54
CA ARG A 9 9.81 8.66 -39.71
C ARG A 9 8.61 7.88 -40.23
N GLN A 10 8.33 6.69 -39.71
CA GLN A 10 7.17 5.88 -40.06
C GLN A 10 6.23 5.74 -38.86
N PRO A 11 5.24 6.65 -38.69
CA PRO A 11 4.31 6.65 -37.56
C PRO A 11 3.53 5.32 -37.42
N SER A 12 3.32 4.61 -38.53
CA SER A 12 2.65 3.30 -38.58
C SER A 12 3.45 2.17 -37.93
N THR A 13 4.76 2.35 -37.72
CA THR A 13 5.62 1.36 -37.04
C THR A 13 5.80 1.62 -35.55
N ALA A 14 5.22 2.70 -35.02
CA ALA A 14 5.27 3.03 -33.60
C ALA A 14 4.49 1.98 -32.78
N LYS A 15 5.22 1.16 -32.03
CA LYS A 15 4.61 0.21 -31.08
C LYS A 15 4.28 0.95 -29.78
N PRO A 16 3.05 0.83 -29.25
CA PRO A 16 2.71 1.34 -27.93
C PRO A 16 3.68 0.78 -26.89
N TYR A 17 4.17 1.64 -26.00
CA TYR A 17 5.07 1.22 -24.93
C TYR A 17 4.39 0.14 -24.08
N LYS A 18 5.06 -1.01 -23.96
CA LYS A 18 4.70 -2.05 -23.01
C LYS A 18 5.75 -2.04 -21.90
N PRO A 19 5.39 -1.69 -20.65
CA PRO A 19 6.29 -1.83 -19.52
C PRO A 19 6.85 -3.26 -19.49
N GLN A 20 8.18 -3.39 -19.47
CA GLN A 20 8.82 -4.69 -19.27
C GLN A 20 8.41 -5.21 -17.88
N PRO A 21 7.95 -6.46 -17.74
CA PRO A 21 7.70 -7.06 -16.44
C PRO A 21 9.00 -7.03 -15.63
N VAL A 22 9.00 -6.27 -14.53
CA VAL A 22 10.15 -6.19 -13.63
C VAL A 22 10.13 -7.43 -12.75
N HIS A 23 11.27 -8.10 -12.60
CA HIS A 23 11.37 -9.26 -11.69
C HIS A 23 10.94 -8.83 -10.27
N PRO A 24 10.17 -9.66 -9.51
CA PRO A 24 9.69 -9.32 -8.18
C PRO A 24 10.80 -8.86 -7.21
N ASP A 25 12.01 -9.41 -7.32
CA ASP A 25 13.16 -9.02 -6.49
C ASP A 25 13.74 -7.63 -6.80
N ASN A 26 13.41 -7.09 -7.99
CA ASN A 26 13.79 -5.73 -8.40
C ASN A 26 12.62 -4.74 -8.22
N LEU A 27 11.52 -5.19 -7.62
CA LEU A 27 10.37 -4.36 -7.40
C LEU A 27 10.66 -3.39 -6.25
N PRO A 28 10.45 -2.08 -6.43
CA PRO A 28 10.68 -1.12 -5.36
C PRO A 28 9.80 -1.47 -4.16
N ILE A 29 10.39 -1.37 -2.97
CA ILE A 29 9.72 -1.67 -1.70
C ILE A 29 8.38 -0.93 -1.62
N ASP A 30 7.33 -1.57 -1.11
CA ASP A 30 6.05 -0.90 -0.93
C ASP A 30 6.09 0.01 0.31
N TYR A 31 6.52 1.25 0.07
CA TYR A 31 6.56 2.31 1.07
C TYR A 31 5.18 2.60 1.68
N SER A 32 4.11 2.42 0.91
CA SER A 32 2.74 2.72 1.37
C SER A 32 2.25 1.68 2.37
N GLY A 33 2.49 0.39 2.10
CA GLY A 33 2.23 -0.69 3.04
C GLY A 33 3.10 -0.59 4.31
N PHE A 34 4.36 -0.16 4.19
CA PHE A 34 5.22 0.05 5.36
C PHE A 34 4.71 1.19 6.26
N ILE A 35 4.35 2.32 5.67
CA ILE A 35 3.76 3.47 6.39
C ILE A 35 2.41 3.08 7.02
N ALA A 36 1.59 2.28 6.34
CA ALA A 36 0.33 1.78 6.86
C ALA A 36 0.52 0.96 8.15
N ILE A 37 1.57 0.13 8.23
CA ILE A 37 1.90 -0.63 9.45
C ILE A 37 2.28 0.31 10.60
N ILE A 38 3.13 1.31 10.35
CA ILE A 38 3.56 2.28 11.38
C ILE A 38 2.34 3.00 11.94
N PHE A 39 1.47 3.53 11.08
CA PHE A 39 0.25 4.21 11.52
C PHE A 39 -0.76 3.26 12.15
N GLY A 40 -0.86 2.01 11.70
CA GLY A 40 -1.72 0.99 12.29
C GLY A 40 -1.32 0.68 13.73
N VAL A 41 -0.03 0.43 13.97
CA VAL A 41 0.52 0.16 15.31
C VAL A 41 0.38 1.40 16.20
N ALA A 42 0.76 2.58 15.70
CA ALA A 42 0.63 3.83 16.46
C ALA A 42 -0.84 4.17 16.79
N GLY A 43 -1.76 3.92 15.85
CA GLY A 43 -3.20 4.14 16.02
C GLY A 43 -3.82 3.24 17.10
N VAL A 44 -3.34 1.99 17.21
CA VAL A 44 -3.71 1.05 18.28
C VAL A 44 -3.12 1.48 19.62
N MET A 45 -1.83 1.83 19.66
CA MET A 45 -1.13 2.12 20.91
C MET A 45 -1.57 3.43 21.56
N PHE A 46 -1.67 4.52 20.79
CA PHE A 46 -1.96 5.85 21.31
C PHE A 46 -3.46 6.17 21.43
N ARG A 47 -4.34 5.24 21.06
CA ARG A 47 -5.78 5.45 20.87
C ARG A 47 -6.15 6.70 20.05
N TYR A 48 -5.27 7.10 19.13
CA TYR A 48 -5.46 8.33 18.38
C TYR A 48 -6.39 8.08 17.20
N LYS A 49 -7.60 8.68 17.25
CA LYS A 49 -8.64 8.48 16.22
C LYS A 49 -8.10 8.68 14.80
N LEU A 50 -7.27 9.70 14.59
CA LEU A 50 -6.70 10.02 13.28
C LEU A 50 -5.71 8.95 12.77
N GLY A 51 -4.97 8.28 13.66
CA GLY A 51 -3.94 7.30 13.28
C GLY A 51 -4.51 6.08 12.57
N SER A 52 -5.63 5.54 13.07
CA SER A 52 -6.32 4.40 12.45
C SER A 52 -6.95 4.76 11.09
N TRP A 53 -7.44 6.00 10.94
CA TRP A 53 -7.96 6.49 9.66
C TRP A 53 -6.87 6.63 8.60
N LEU A 54 -5.71 7.19 8.98
CA LEU A 54 -4.56 7.29 8.07
C LEU A 54 -4.05 5.90 7.67
N ALA A 55 -4.00 4.94 8.61
CA ALA A 55 -3.62 3.55 8.32
C ALA A 55 -4.53 2.91 7.26
N LEU A 56 -5.86 3.13 7.33
CA LEU A 56 -6.80 2.63 6.32
C LEU A 56 -6.56 3.24 4.93
N ILE A 57 -6.30 4.55 4.87
CA ILE A 57 -6.03 5.25 3.60
C ILE A 57 -4.75 4.71 2.96
N PHE A 58 -3.69 4.51 3.75
CA PHE A 58 -2.43 3.95 3.24
C PHE A 58 -2.55 2.47 2.88
N CYS A 59 -3.36 1.68 3.59
CA CYS A 59 -3.72 0.31 3.17
C CYS A 59 -4.41 0.30 1.80
N ALA A 60 -5.36 1.22 1.57
CA ALA A 60 -6.06 1.31 0.29
C ALA A 60 -5.13 1.75 -0.85
N GLN A 61 -4.19 2.67 -0.58
CA GLN A 61 -3.16 3.07 -1.54
C GLN A 61 -2.22 1.90 -1.88
N SER A 62 -1.76 1.17 -0.87
CA SER A 62 -0.94 -0.02 -1.03
C SER A 62 -1.65 -1.09 -1.87
N LEU A 63 -2.96 -1.29 -1.66
CA LEU A 63 -3.81 -2.17 -2.47
C LEU A 63 -3.92 -1.71 -3.93
N ALA A 64 -4.09 -0.41 -4.18
CA ALA A 64 -4.18 0.14 -5.53
C ALA A 64 -2.84 0.11 -6.28
N ASN A 65 -1.72 0.07 -5.55
CA ASN A 65 -0.37 0.15 -6.11
C ASN A 65 0.37 -1.21 -6.09
N MET A 66 -0.34 -2.30 -5.81
CA MET A 66 0.23 -3.66 -5.77
C MET A 66 0.81 -4.03 -7.11
N LYS A 67 2.08 -4.43 -7.10
CA LYS A 67 2.78 -4.95 -8.27
C LYS A 67 3.15 -6.42 -8.09
N ASN A 68 3.20 -6.91 -6.85
CA ASN A 68 3.36 -8.32 -6.55
C ASN A 68 2.24 -8.80 -5.61
N ILE A 69 1.17 -9.33 -6.22
CA ILE A 69 -0.08 -9.63 -5.52
C ILE A 69 0.13 -10.55 -4.30
N GLU A 70 0.96 -11.59 -4.39
CA GLU A 70 1.11 -12.54 -3.28
C GLU A 70 1.81 -11.95 -2.05
N THR A 71 2.90 -11.18 -2.22
CA THR A 71 3.65 -10.61 -1.08
C THR A 71 2.95 -9.40 -0.50
N ASP A 72 2.47 -8.51 -1.37
CA ASP A 72 1.89 -7.25 -0.97
C ASP A 72 0.57 -7.51 -0.25
N LEU A 73 -0.21 -8.52 -0.66
CA LEU A 73 -1.51 -8.84 -0.05
C LEU A 73 -1.35 -9.37 1.38
N LYS A 74 -0.30 -10.15 1.65
CA LYS A 74 0.03 -10.58 3.02
C LYS A 74 0.37 -9.39 3.91
N GLN A 75 1.18 -8.46 3.43
CA GLN A 75 1.56 -7.27 4.19
C GLN A 75 0.35 -6.34 4.42
N ILE A 76 -0.43 -6.07 3.38
CA ILE A 76 -1.65 -5.26 3.43
C ILE A 76 -2.68 -5.88 4.37
N SER A 77 -2.90 -7.20 4.31
CA SER A 77 -3.87 -7.87 5.17
C SER A 77 -3.53 -7.72 6.65
N THR A 78 -2.24 -7.74 6.97
CA THR A 78 -1.73 -7.58 8.34
C THR A 78 -1.88 -6.14 8.79
N ALA A 79 -1.51 -5.16 7.95
CA ALA A 79 -1.71 -3.74 8.23
C ALA A 79 -3.20 -3.39 8.42
N PHE A 80 -4.08 -3.98 7.60
CA PHE A 80 -5.53 -3.82 7.70
C PHE A 80 -6.09 -4.35 9.03
N MET A 81 -5.62 -5.52 9.48
CA MET A 81 -5.99 -6.07 10.79
C MET A 81 -5.64 -5.11 11.93
N PHE A 82 -4.45 -4.49 11.90
CA PHE A 82 -4.07 -3.48 12.91
C PHE A 82 -4.94 -2.23 12.81
N ALA A 83 -5.27 -1.75 11.61
CA ALA A 83 -6.12 -0.59 11.43
C ALA A 83 -7.55 -0.82 11.98
N VAL A 84 -8.14 -1.98 11.69
CA VAL A 84 -9.47 -2.38 12.20
C VAL A 84 -9.45 -2.55 13.71
N MET A 85 -8.42 -3.21 14.25
CA MET A 85 -8.25 -3.34 15.70
C MET A 85 -8.13 -1.97 16.36
N GLY A 86 -7.37 -1.04 15.75
CA GLY A 86 -7.26 0.34 16.22
C GLY A 86 -8.61 1.07 16.22
N MET A 87 -9.44 0.89 15.19
CA MET A 87 -10.80 1.45 15.15
C MET A 87 -11.66 0.91 16.29
N VAL A 88 -11.70 -0.41 16.49
CA VAL A 88 -12.44 -1.02 17.61
C VAL A 88 -11.94 -0.50 18.95
N THR A 89 -10.62 -0.41 19.12
CA THR A 89 -9.99 0.04 20.37
C THR A 89 -10.23 1.53 20.66
N ASN A 90 -10.42 2.35 19.62
CA ASN A 90 -10.59 3.81 19.73
C ASN A 90 -12.05 4.24 19.82
N TYR A 91 -12.97 3.46 19.24
CA TYR A 91 -14.39 3.79 19.18
C TYR A 91 -15.28 2.92 20.08
N LEU A 92 -14.89 1.67 20.36
CA LEU A 92 -15.72 0.73 21.13
C LEU A 92 -15.13 0.38 22.50
N SER A 93 -13.86 0.73 22.77
CA SER A 93 -13.26 0.45 24.06
C SER A 93 -13.78 1.45 25.11
N PRO A 94 -14.20 1.00 26.31
CA PRO A 94 -14.61 1.88 27.38
C PRO A 94 -13.53 2.94 27.61
N ALA A 95 -13.91 4.21 27.63
CA ALA A 95 -13.00 5.28 28.05
C ALA A 95 -12.41 4.84 29.38
N ARG A 96 -11.07 4.77 29.48
CA ARG A 96 -10.43 4.49 30.77
C ARG A 96 -10.96 5.56 31.70
N GLY A 97 -11.83 5.15 32.63
CA GLY A 97 -12.44 6.05 33.58
C GLY A 97 -11.32 6.83 34.23
N VAL A 98 -11.37 8.15 34.09
CA VAL A 98 -10.67 9.05 34.99
C VAL A 98 -11.16 8.64 36.38
N LYS A 99 -10.30 7.95 37.13
CA LYS A 99 -10.48 7.86 38.56
C LYS A 99 -10.10 9.24 39.07
N THR A 100 -11.13 9.91 39.60
CA THR A 100 -11.15 11.10 40.47
C THR A 100 -9.83 11.41 41.16
#